data_AF-A0A5B2TCF7-F1
#
_entry.id   AF-A0A5B2TCF7-F1
#
_cell.length_a   1.000
_cell.length_b   1.000
_cell.length_c   1.000
_cell.angle_alpha   90.00
_cell.angle_beta   90.00
_cell.angle_gamma   90.00
#
_symmetry.space_group_name_H-M   'P 1'
#
loop_
_entity.id
_entity.type
_entity.pdbx_description
1 polymer ?
#
loop_
_entity_poly.entity_id
_entity_poly.type
_entity_poly.pdbx_seq_one_letter_code
_entity_poly.pdbx_strand_id
1 'polypeptide(L)'
;MSLRKILLAATILATPGMAMAQDAWYSPTTWIPNPAAEPVQGLYLGAGAGWNHSDSRGLTARGGNDAYFNGTSGNNQGNLGFEEGFMGALALGWGFGNGLRTEIEGSYRYNNVDRLGGFQNRAGGPPGVAFRGIDGDMQQYGVFANLYYDFQLPRWFPNMPVAVVPYIGGGVGYMWTDLEASGTRLTPGGNSVRIDDTVGQFAYQGMAGLAFPISAVPGLSVTAEYRYTGTLQSKFDGTVTNPAGGVVSRGSYEVDQAHNHSAMLGVRYAFNQPAPPVPAPVAPAPAAAPAPARTYLVFFDFDRA
;
A
#
# COMPACT_ATOMS: atom_id res chain seq x y z
N MET A 1 0.12 42.46 -28.38
CA MET A 1 0.34 41.13 -28.99
C MET A 1 0.11 40.05 -27.94
N SER A 2 -0.97 39.25 -28.12
CA SER A 2 -1.10 37.80 -27.82
C SER A 2 -0.95 37.30 -26.36
N LEU A 3 -2.04 36.95 -25.62
CA LEU A 3 -2.73 35.61 -25.49
C LEU A 3 -1.90 34.60 -24.66
N ARG A 4 -2.35 33.88 -23.60
CA ARG A 4 -3.66 33.39 -23.08
C ARG A 4 -3.45 32.98 -21.58
N LYS A 5 -4.35 33.33 -20.64
CA LYS A 5 -5.38 32.47 -19.97
C LYS A 5 -4.81 31.12 -19.46
N ILE A 6 -4.94 30.74 -18.18
CA ILE A 6 -6.19 30.32 -17.50
C ILE A 6 -6.03 30.45 -15.97
N LEU A 7 -6.92 31.19 -15.31
CA LEU A 7 -7.30 30.96 -13.92
C LEU A 7 -8.79 31.32 -13.84
N LEU A 8 -9.65 30.33 -13.63
CA LEU A 8 -11.08 30.57 -13.45
C LEU A 8 -11.60 29.75 -12.27
N ALA A 9 -11.90 30.50 -11.21
CA ALA A 9 -12.97 30.33 -10.23
C ALA A 9 -13.45 28.89 -9.92
N ALA A 10 -13.07 28.42 -8.73
CA ALA A 10 -13.81 27.40 -8.00
C ALA A 10 -15.07 28.03 -7.39
N THR A 11 -16.19 27.94 -8.10
CA THR A 11 -17.51 28.27 -7.54
C THR A 11 -18.06 27.01 -6.87
N ILE A 12 -18.11 27.02 -5.55
CA ILE A 12 -18.79 26.02 -4.73
C ILE A 12 -20.29 26.23 -4.92
N LEU A 13 -20.95 25.29 -5.61
CA LEU A 13 -22.41 25.17 -5.62
C LEU A 13 -22.78 23.98 -4.74
N ALA A 14 -23.29 24.30 -3.56
CA ALA A 14 -24.07 23.39 -2.74
C ALA A 14 -25.44 23.19 -3.42
N THR A 15 -25.80 21.94 -3.70
CA THR A 15 -27.17 21.53 -3.97
C THR A 15 -27.48 20.25 -3.18
N PRO A 16 -28.60 20.20 -2.43
CA PRO A 16 -29.05 19.00 -1.75
C PRO A 16 -29.90 18.15 -2.70
N GLY A 17 -29.73 16.83 -2.64
CA GLY A 17 -30.72 15.83 -3.04
C GLY A 17 -31.03 15.72 -4.53
N MET A 18 -30.62 14.61 -5.15
CA MET A 18 -31.48 13.82 -6.03
C MET A 18 -30.94 12.39 -6.05
N ALA A 19 -31.69 11.48 -5.42
CA ALA A 19 -31.60 10.06 -5.71
C ALA A 19 -32.04 9.87 -7.16
N MET A 20 -31.10 9.65 -8.07
CA MET A 20 -31.43 9.23 -9.43
C MET A 20 -31.74 7.73 -9.39
N ALA A 21 -33.03 7.41 -9.28
CA ALA A 21 -33.54 6.16 -9.83
C ALA A 21 -33.38 6.26 -11.35
N GLN A 22 -32.48 5.47 -11.93
CA GLN A 22 -32.24 5.46 -13.37
C GLN A 22 -32.74 4.13 -13.94
N ASP A 23 -33.70 4.26 -14.85
CA ASP A 23 -34.47 3.19 -15.47
C ASP A 23 -33.61 2.05 -16.01
N ALA A 24 -34.02 0.82 -15.66
CA ALA A 24 -33.39 -0.42 -16.06
C ALA A 24 -33.71 -0.74 -17.52
N TRP A 25 -32.81 -0.37 -18.45
CA TRP A 25 -32.86 -0.81 -19.85
C TRP A 25 -32.32 -2.23 -20.07
N TYR A 26 -32.01 -2.97 -19.00
CA TYR A 26 -31.54 -4.35 -19.08
C TYR A 26 -31.80 -5.09 -17.78
N SER A 27 -32.56 -6.18 -17.85
CA SER A 27 -32.78 -7.09 -16.73
C SER A 27 -31.67 -8.15 -16.78
N PRO A 28 -30.77 -8.24 -15.77
CA PRO A 28 -29.69 -9.21 -15.81
C PRO A 28 -30.27 -10.64 -15.80
N THR A 29 -29.66 -11.52 -16.59
CA THR A 29 -29.92 -12.96 -16.57
C THR A 29 -29.81 -13.52 -15.15
N THR A 30 -30.91 -14.09 -14.67
CA THR A 30 -31.22 -14.45 -13.27
C THR A 30 -30.41 -15.61 -12.66
N TRP A 31 -29.42 -16.16 -13.37
CA TRP A 31 -28.69 -17.37 -12.94
C TRP A 31 -27.27 -17.12 -12.41
N ILE A 32 -26.80 -15.87 -12.41
CA ILE A 32 -25.57 -15.47 -11.72
C ILE A 32 -25.97 -14.43 -10.68
N PRO A 33 -25.99 -14.75 -9.36
CA PRO A 33 -26.09 -13.70 -8.36
C PRO A 33 -24.90 -12.77 -8.58
N ASN A 34 -25.18 -11.50 -8.89
CA ASN A 34 -24.20 -10.43 -8.90
C ASN A 34 -24.18 -9.85 -7.48
N PRO A 35 -23.33 -10.32 -6.56
CA PRO A 35 -23.12 -9.61 -5.31
C PRO A 35 -22.39 -8.32 -5.69
N ALA A 36 -23.16 -7.27 -5.99
CA ALA A 36 -22.61 -5.93 -5.92
C ALA A 36 -22.03 -5.80 -4.51
N ALA A 37 -20.71 -5.65 -4.42
CA ALA A 37 -20.06 -5.46 -3.15
C ALA A 37 -20.61 -4.16 -2.54
N GLU A 38 -21.46 -4.31 -1.53
CA GLU A 38 -22.03 -3.15 -0.83
C GLU A 38 -20.89 -2.35 -0.19
N PRO A 39 -20.97 -1.02 -0.21
CA PRO A 39 -19.96 -0.19 0.43
C PRO A 39 -19.94 -0.47 1.92
N VAL A 40 -18.74 -0.54 2.50
CA VAL A 40 -18.61 -0.74 3.95
C VAL A 40 -19.32 0.38 4.69
N GLN A 41 -20.25 0.01 5.56
CA GLN A 41 -20.96 0.95 6.44
C GLN A 41 -20.78 0.55 7.90
N GLY A 42 -20.22 1.43 8.72
CA GLY A 42 -19.97 1.20 10.13
C GLY A 42 -18.55 0.74 10.46
N LEU A 43 -18.38 0.22 11.68
CA LEU A 43 -17.10 -0.23 12.22
C LEU A 43 -16.55 -1.43 11.43
N TYR A 44 -15.24 -1.46 11.21
CA TYR A 44 -14.55 -2.63 10.71
C TYR A 44 -13.14 -2.76 11.31
N LEU A 45 -12.61 -3.98 11.24
CA LEU A 45 -11.23 -4.31 11.60
C LEU A 45 -10.49 -4.78 10.35
N GLY A 46 -9.25 -4.33 10.18
CA GLY A 46 -8.33 -4.75 9.14
C GLY A 46 -7.04 -5.31 9.74
N ALA A 47 -6.51 -6.36 9.12
CA ALA A 47 -5.19 -6.88 9.41
C ALA A 47 -4.50 -7.26 8.11
N GLY A 48 -3.23 -6.92 7.96
CA GLY A 48 -2.45 -7.26 6.78
C GLY A 48 -1.00 -7.54 7.12
N ALA A 49 -0.38 -8.39 6.32
CA ALA A 49 1.05 -8.64 6.37
C ALA A 49 1.60 -8.80 4.95
N GLY A 50 2.87 -8.53 4.78
CA GLY A 50 3.47 -8.61 3.47
C GLY A 50 4.94 -8.27 3.44
N TRP A 51 5.40 -8.05 2.22
CA TRP A 51 6.77 -7.74 1.90
C TRP A 51 7.00 -6.22 1.94
N ASN A 52 8.20 -5.81 2.37
CA ASN A 52 8.61 -4.40 2.44
C ASN A 52 9.99 -4.18 1.82
N HIS A 53 10.06 -3.30 0.84
CA HIS A 53 11.30 -2.78 0.27
C HIS A 53 11.57 -1.38 0.78
N SER A 54 12.77 -1.12 1.30
CA SER A 54 13.23 0.23 1.58
C SER A 54 14.27 0.64 0.55
N ASP A 55 14.04 1.78 -0.10
CA ASP A 55 15.04 2.35 -1.00
C ASP A 55 16.34 2.64 -0.24
N SER A 56 17.46 2.62 -0.99
CA SER A 56 18.74 3.07 -0.47
C SER A 56 18.69 4.55 -0.10
N ARG A 57 19.30 4.92 1.03
CA ARG A 57 19.25 6.28 1.57
C ARG A 57 20.63 6.91 1.58
N GLY A 58 20.69 8.20 1.29
CA GLY A 58 21.88 8.99 1.53
C GLY A 58 22.12 9.17 3.03
N LEU A 59 23.39 9.21 3.39
CA LEU A 59 23.86 9.43 4.75
C LEU A 59 24.80 10.64 4.75
N THR A 60 24.64 11.57 5.67
CA THR A 60 25.58 12.69 5.84
C THR A 60 26.02 12.76 7.29
N ALA A 61 27.32 12.57 7.54
CA ALA A 61 27.87 12.73 8.88
C ALA A 61 27.75 14.20 9.34
N ARG A 62 27.39 14.40 10.61
CA ARG A 62 27.21 15.68 11.28
C ARG A 62 27.97 15.69 12.61
N GLY A 63 28.23 16.89 13.15
CA GLY A 63 28.92 17.04 14.44
C GLY A 63 30.35 16.50 14.44
N GLY A 64 30.77 15.77 15.48
CA GLY A 64 32.11 15.20 15.55
C GLY A 64 32.41 14.18 14.44
N ASN A 65 31.38 13.48 13.93
CA ASN A 65 31.54 12.57 12.81
C ASN A 65 31.85 13.34 11.52
N ASP A 66 31.23 14.50 11.27
CA ASP A 66 31.57 15.37 10.13
C ASP A 66 33.04 15.77 10.14
N ALA A 67 33.53 16.30 11.27
CA ALA A 67 34.93 16.69 11.43
C ALA A 67 35.88 15.50 11.20
N TYR A 68 35.52 14.32 11.71
CA TYR A 68 36.29 13.09 11.52
C TYR A 68 36.37 12.69 10.02
N PHE A 69 35.23 12.58 9.34
CA PHE A 69 35.22 12.13 7.94
C PHE A 69 35.80 13.16 6.98
N ASN A 70 35.60 14.46 7.20
CA ASN A 70 36.28 15.51 6.44
C ASN A 70 37.80 15.48 6.69
N GLY A 71 38.24 15.26 7.94
CA GLY A 71 39.65 15.19 8.30
C GLY A 71 40.38 13.95 7.78
N THR A 72 39.72 12.77 7.77
CA THR A 72 40.36 11.52 7.30
C THR A 72 40.15 11.25 5.81
N SER A 73 39.00 11.67 5.28
CA SER A 73 38.54 11.27 3.95
C SER A 73 38.17 12.44 3.06
N GLY A 74 38.09 13.68 3.53
CA GLY A 74 37.65 14.83 2.74
C GLY A 74 36.21 14.72 2.22
N ASN A 75 35.39 13.83 2.79
CA ASN A 75 34.02 13.58 2.39
C ASN A 75 33.21 12.98 3.54
N ASN A 76 32.13 13.66 3.91
CA ASN A 76 31.19 13.29 4.97
C ASN A 76 29.91 12.59 4.46
N GLN A 77 29.80 12.31 3.16
CA GLN A 77 28.63 11.68 2.56
C GLN A 77 28.83 10.18 2.38
N GLY A 78 27.81 9.41 2.75
CA GLY A 78 27.71 7.96 2.63
C GLY A 78 26.35 7.52 2.12
N ASN A 79 26.11 6.21 2.14
CA ASN A 79 24.83 5.62 1.82
C ASN A 79 24.53 4.38 2.67
N LEU A 80 23.24 4.13 2.86
CA LEU A 80 22.68 2.93 3.47
C LEU A 80 21.86 2.18 2.41
N GLY A 81 22.06 0.88 2.30
CA GLY A 81 21.20 -0.04 1.56
C GLY A 81 20.54 -1.01 2.52
N PHE A 82 19.40 -1.51 2.09
CA PHE A 82 18.55 -2.39 2.88
C PHE A 82 18.18 -3.60 2.05
N GLU A 83 18.13 -4.76 2.69
CA GLU A 83 17.54 -5.95 2.10
C GLU A 83 16.02 -5.88 2.14
N GLU A 84 15.41 -6.77 1.38
CA GLU A 84 13.98 -7.02 1.46
C GLU A 84 13.56 -7.48 2.84
N GLY A 85 12.43 -6.94 3.27
CA GLY A 85 11.91 -7.09 4.62
C GLY A 85 10.45 -7.49 4.63
N PHE A 86 9.83 -7.36 5.81
CA PHE A 86 8.41 -7.59 5.96
C PHE A 86 7.74 -6.42 6.65
N MET A 87 6.42 -6.33 6.45
CA MET A 87 5.57 -5.43 7.21
C MET A 87 4.30 -6.10 7.68
N GLY A 88 3.78 -5.61 8.80
CA GLY A 88 2.47 -5.95 9.32
C GLY A 88 1.72 -4.69 9.73
N ALA A 89 0.39 -4.70 9.56
CA ALA A 89 -0.47 -3.61 9.98
C ALA A 89 -1.78 -4.14 10.56
N LEU A 90 -2.26 -3.45 11.59
CA LEU A 90 -3.58 -3.62 12.19
C LEU A 90 -4.30 -2.29 12.16
N ALA A 91 -5.56 -2.29 11.72
CA ALA A 91 -6.35 -1.08 11.55
C ALA A 91 -7.76 -1.24 12.11
N LEU A 92 -8.23 -0.21 12.80
CA LEU A 92 -9.62 -0.04 13.16
C LEU A 92 -10.19 1.09 12.32
N GLY A 93 -11.29 0.83 11.62
CA GLY A 93 -11.85 1.79 10.68
C GLY A 93 -13.36 1.93 10.75
N TRP A 94 -13.83 2.99 10.10
CA TRP A 94 -15.24 3.29 9.95
C TRP A 94 -15.54 3.60 8.48
N GLY A 95 -16.53 2.89 7.92
CA GLY A 95 -17.05 3.15 6.58
C GLY A 95 -18.33 3.97 6.62
N PHE A 96 -18.46 4.90 5.69
CA PHE A 96 -19.61 5.82 5.63
C PHE A 96 -20.75 5.32 4.73
N GLY A 97 -20.61 4.14 4.09
CA GLY A 97 -21.62 3.59 3.18
C GLY A 97 -21.67 4.25 1.79
N ASN A 98 -20.87 5.29 1.55
CA ASN A 98 -20.75 5.99 0.25
C ASN A 98 -19.42 5.70 -0.48
N GLY A 99 -18.68 4.69 -0.04
CA GLY A 99 -17.34 4.36 -0.52
C GLY A 99 -16.21 5.02 0.28
N LEU A 100 -16.47 6.12 1.01
CA LEU A 100 -15.46 6.69 1.90
C LEU A 100 -15.28 5.83 3.16
N ARG A 101 -14.03 5.68 3.59
CA ARG A 101 -13.66 5.03 4.85
C ARG A 101 -12.51 5.77 5.51
N THR A 102 -12.44 5.70 6.84
CA THR A 102 -11.28 6.18 7.60
C THR A 102 -10.77 5.10 8.52
N GLU A 103 -9.47 5.09 8.80
CA GLU A 103 -8.82 4.11 9.68
C GLU A 103 -7.82 4.78 10.61
N ILE A 104 -7.71 4.25 11.83
CA ILE A 104 -6.53 4.38 12.66
C ILE A 104 -5.76 3.07 12.57
N GLU A 105 -4.47 3.17 12.30
CA GLU A 105 -3.60 2.04 12.00
C GLU A 105 -2.36 2.05 12.89
N GLY A 106 -2.00 0.88 13.40
CA GLY A 106 -0.67 0.58 13.92
C GLY A 106 0.06 -0.34 12.94
N SER A 107 1.31 -0.02 12.60
CA SER A 107 2.13 -0.80 11.67
C SER A 107 3.54 -1.04 12.20
N TYR A 108 4.13 -2.16 11.77
CA TYR A 108 5.50 -2.54 12.03
C TYR A 108 6.18 -2.94 10.71
N ARG A 109 7.43 -2.50 10.51
CA ARG A 109 8.26 -2.85 9.37
C ARG A 109 9.64 -3.24 9.86
N TYR A 110 10.25 -4.19 9.18
CA TYR A 110 11.59 -4.68 9.46
C TYR A 110 12.35 -4.89 8.17
N ASN A 111 13.59 -4.40 8.09
CA ASN A 111 14.53 -4.63 6.99
C ASN A 111 15.95 -4.81 7.56
N ASN A 112 16.75 -5.71 6.98
CA ASN A 112 18.18 -5.80 7.31
C ASN A 112 18.97 -4.69 6.60
N VAL A 113 20.08 -4.27 7.18
CA VAL A 113 21.06 -3.38 6.55
C VAL A 113 22.18 -4.22 5.94
N ASP A 114 22.21 -4.34 4.61
CA ASP A 114 23.25 -5.09 3.88
C ASP A 114 24.39 -4.20 3.37
N ARG A 115 24.16 -2.89 3.31
CA ARG A 115 25.11 -1.95 2.72
C ARG A 115 25.27 -0.71 3.57
N LEU A 116 26.50 -0.50 4.02
CA LEU A 116 27.01 0.77 4.52
C LEU A 116 28.17 1.18 3.62
N GLY A 117 28.09 2.35 3.00
CA GLY A 117 29.07 2.79 2.01
C GLY A 117 29.37 4.28 2.02
N GLY A 118 30.37 4.66 1.24
CA GLY A 118 30.79 6.04 1.03
C GLY A 118 31.82 6.54 2.06
N PHE A 119 31.79 7.84 2.34
CA PHE A 119 32.80 8.60 3.09
C PHE A 119 34.21 8.57 2.46
N GLN A 120 34.26 8.64 1.13
CA GLN A 120 35.48 8.45 0.32
C GLN A 120 36.04 9.76 -0.22
N ASN A 121 37.37 9.84 -0.30
CA ASN A 121 38.07 11.00 -0.83
C ASN A 121 37.78 11.21 -2.32
N ARG A 122 37.25 12.39 -2.69
CA ARG A 122 36.97 12.79 -4.07
C ARG A 122 38.24 13.19 -4.85
N ALA A 123 39.37 13.43 -4.18
CA ALA A 123 40.60 13.91 -4.80
C ALA A 123 41.67 12.80 -4.90
N GLY A 124 41.70 12.10 -6.05
CA GLY A 124 42.92 11.52 -6.65
C GLY A 124 43.65 10.33 -6.00
N GLY A 125 43.22 9.82 -4.84
CA GLY A 125 43.75 8.57 -4.26
C GLY A 125 43.05 7.32 -4.82
N PRO A 126 43.60 6.09 -4.62
CA PRO A 126 42.85 4.88 -4.89
C PRO A 126 41.52 4.92 -4.12
N PRO A 127 40.37 4.63 -4.76
CA PRO A 127 39.08 4.65 -4.07
C PRO A 127 39.10 3.68 -2.87
N GLY A 128 38.57 4.10 -1.72
CA GLY A 128 38.56 3.22 -0.55
C GLY A 128 37.97 3.77 0.75
N VAL A 129 36.67 3.57 0.93
CA VAL A 129 36.08 2.88 2.10
C VAL A 129 34.84 2.17 1.59
N ALA A 130 35.03 0.97 1.04
CA ALA A 130 33.99 -0.03 1.14
C ALA A 130 34.11 -0.59 2.56
N PHE A 131 32.99 -0.68 3.27
CA PHE A 131 32.98 -1.27 4.58
C PHE A 131 33.01 -2.80 4.43
N ARG A 132 33.52 -3.50 5.44
CA ARG A 132 33.41 -4.95 5.59
C ARG A 132 32.72 -5.27 6.92
N GLY A 133 32.16 -6.48 7.00
CA GLY A 133 31.38 -6.90 8.17
C GLY A 133 30.24 -5.92 8.41
N ILE A 134 29.48 -5.62 7.35
CA ILE A 134 28.30 -4.78 7.45
C ILE A 134 27.23 -5.64 8.09
N ASP A 135 26.65 -5.13 9.17
CA ASP A 135 25.60 -5.80 9.92
C ASP A 135 24.72 -4.76 10.59
N GLY A 136 23.45 -5.10 10.77
CA GLY A 136 22.46 -4.23 11.38
C GLY A 136 21.07 -4.43 10.81
N ASP A 137 20.11 -3.79 11.45
CA ASP A 137 18.70 -3.83 11.08
C ASP A 137 18.03 -2.48 11.27
N MET A 138 16.91 -2.32 10.58
CA MET A 138 16.05 -1.16 10.68
C MET A 138 14.65 -1.63 11.02
N GLN A 139 14.16 -1.16 12.18
CA GLN A 139 12.81 -1.44 12.65
C GLN A 139 12.00 -0.16 12.65
N GLN A 140 10.79 -0.21 12.13
CA GLN A 140 9.94 0.97 12.05
C GLN A 140 8.56 0.69 12.63
N TYR A 141 8.18 1.45 13.65
CA TYR A 141 6.87 1.40 14.30
C TYR A 141 6.09 2.64 13.92
N GLY A 142 4.90 2.49 13.33
CA GLY A 142 4.12 3.61 12.82
C GLY A 142 2.69 3.63 13.35
N VAL A 143 2.20 4.83 13.66
CA VAL A 143 0.78 5.09 13.93
C VAL A 143 0.26 6.08 12.90
N PHE A 144 -0.81 5.71 12.20
CA PHE A 144 -1.35 6.48 11.08
C PHE A 144 -2.85 6.72 11.21
N ALA A 145 -3.28 7.87 10.72
CA ALA A 145 -4.67 8.15 10.39
C ALA A 145 -4.81 8.12 8.86
N ASN A 146 -5.70 7.28 8.37
CA ASN A 146 -5.88 7.01 6.95
C ASN A 146 -7.29 7.39 6.49
N LEU A 147 -7.38 7.75 5.21
CA LEU A 147 -8.61 7.98 4.47
C LEU A 147 -8.57 7.14 3.20
N TYR A 148 -9.65 6.45 2.90
CA TYR A 148 -9.80 5.61 1.71
C TYR A 148 -11.08 5.95 0.96
N TYR A 149 -11.06 5.62 -0.33
CA TYR A 149 -12.21 5.63 -1.20
C TYR A 149 -12.30 4.30 -1.95
N ASP A 150 -13.39 3.57 -1.73
CA ASP A 150 -13.72 2.31 -2.38
C ASP A 150 -14.53 2.59 -3.65
N PHE A 151 -14.01 2.16 -4.80
CA PHE A 151 -14.67 2.30 -6.08
C PHE A 151 -15.70 1.18 -6.25
N GLN A 152 -16.96 1.56 -6.41
CA GLN A 152 -18.08 0.63 -6.65
C GLN A 152 -18.13 0.16 -8.12
N LEU A 153 -17.04 -0.44 -8.59
CA LEU A 153 -16.92 -1.01 -9.93
C LEU A 153 -17.84 -2.20 -10.28
N PRO A 154 -18.46 -2.96 -9.33
CA PRO A 154 -19.46 -3.98 -9.68
C PRO A 154 -20.65 -3.44 -10.49
N ARG A 155 -20.81 -2.11 -10.59
CA ARG A 155 -21.84 -1.43 -11.40
C ARG A 155 -21.42 -1.18 -12.85
N TRP A 156 -20.13 -1.21 -13.17
CA TRP A 156 -19.60 -0.91 -14.52
C TRP A 156 -19.32 -2.17 -15.35
N PHE A 157 -19.08 -3.32 -14.70
CA PHE A 157 -18.84 -4.61 -15.36
C PHE A 157 -19.74 -5.70 -14.75
N PRO A 158 -21.03 -5.77 -15.13
CA PRO A 158 -22.03 -6.65 -14.51
C PRO A 158 -21.80 -8.16 -14.69
N ASN A 159 -20.83 -8.57 -15.53
CA ASN A 159 -20.55 -9.98 -15.84
C ASN A 159 -19.23 -10.48 -15.22
N MET A 160 -18.63 -9.76 -14.29
CA MET A 160 -17.41 -10.22 -13.61
C MET A 160 -17.76 -11.36 -12.63
N PRO A 161 -17.10 -12.54 -12.74
CA PRO A 161 -17.41 -13.70 -11.89
C PRO A 161 -17.00 -13.51 -10.42
N VAL A 162 -16.21 -12.46 -10.11
CA VAL A 162 -15.74 -12.14 -8.76
C VAL A 162 -16.05 -10.68 -8.46
N ALA A 163 -16.72 -10.44 -7.33
CA ALA A 163 -16.89 -9.09 -6.81
C ALA A 163 -15.51 -8.55 -6.41
N VAL A 164 -15.03 -7.53 -7.12
CA VAL A 164 -13.78 -6.84 -6.82
C VAL A 164 -14.06 -5.37 -6.55
N VAL A 165 -13.52 -4.86 -5.45
CA VAL A 165 -13.64 -3.47 -5.03
C VAL A 165 -12.24 -2.87 -5.01
N PRO A 166 -11.83 -2.15 -6.07
CA PRO A 166 -10.62 -1.35 -5.97
C PRO A 166 -10.82 -0.23 -4.97
N TYR A 167 -9.74 0.16 -4.32
CA TYR A 167 -9.72 1.32 -3.45
C TYR A 167 -8.39 2.05 -3.59
N ILE A 168 -8.43 3.34 -3.29
CA ILE A 168 -7.24 4.17 -3.07
C ILE A 168 -7.34 4.80 -1.71
N GLY A 169 -6.20 5.13 -1.12
CA GLY A 169 -6.16 5.81 0.16
C GLY A 169 -4.89 6.61 0.33
N GLY A 170 -4.93 7.48 1.33
CA GLY A 170 -3.80 8.26 1.79
C GLY A 170 -3.87 8.42 3.29
N GLY A 171 -2.71 8.55 3.92
CA GLY A 171 -2.61 8.68 5.36
C GLY A 171 -1.44 9.53 5.77
N VAL A 172 -1.54 10.05 6.99
CA VAL A 172 -0.46 10.77 7.67
C VAL A 172 -0.34 10.22 9.07
N GLY A 173 0.87 10.31 9.62
CA GLY A 173 1.15 9.68 10.89
C GLY A 173 2.51 10.06 11.44
N TYR A 174 2.90 9.28 12.42
CA TYR A 174 4.19 9.40 13.08
C TYR A 174 4.84 8.03 13.13
N MET A 175 6.12 7.97 12.81
CA MET A 175 6.89 6.73 12.76
C MET A 175 8.15 6.87 13.58
N TRP A 176 8.39 5.88 14.45
CA TRP A 176 9.64 5.69 15.17
C TRP A 176 10.48 4.71 14.37
N THR A 177 11.66 5.14 13.96
CA THR A 177 12.63 4.31 13.26
C THR A 177 13.77 4.04 14.22
N ASP A 178 13.96 2.78 14.54
CA ASP A 178 15.15 2.25 15.18
C ASP A 178 16.13 1.82 14.08
N LEU A 179 17.36 2.34 14.13
CA LEU A 179 18.38 2.06 13.13
C LEU A 179 19.66 1.60 13.83
N GLU A 180 19.97 0.33 13.67
CA GLU A 180 21.27 -0.23 13.98
C GLU A 180 22.02 -0.52 12.67
N ALA A 181 23.19 0.08 12.51
CA ALA A 181 24.04 -0.21 11.36
C ALA A 181 25.50 -0.11 11.77
N SER A 182 26.27 -1.14 11.49
CA SER A 182 27.70 -1.17 11.77
C SER A 182 28.50 -1.62 10.56
N GLY A 183 29.76 -1.20 10.52
CA GLY A 183 30.69 -1.65 9.51
C GLY A 183 32.11 -1.23 9.81
N THR A 184 33.07 -2.03 9.37
CA THR A 184 34.50 -1.71 9.54
C THR A 184 35.10 -1.24 8.23
N ARG A 185 35.84 -0.13 8.24
CA ARG A 185 36.54 0.37 7.06
C ARG A 185 37.52 -0.68 6.52
N LEU A 186 37.54 -0.92 5.20
CA LEU A 186 38.41 -1.95 4.60
C LEU A 186 39.92 -1.69 4.74
N THR A 187 40.34 -0.44 4.88
CA THR A 187 41.75 -0.06 5.06
C THR A 187 42.39 -0.87 6.21
N PRO A 188 43.64 -1.32 6.11
CA PRO A 188 44.31 -2.01 7.22
C PRO A 188 44.28 -1.17 8.50
N GLY A 189 43.84 -1.77 9.61
CA GLY A 189 43.61 -1.03 10.87
C GLY A 189 42.47 0.00 10.80
N GLY A 190 41.55 -0.17 9.85
CA GLY A 190 40.42 0.74 9.63
C GLY A 190 39.48 0.79 10.83
N ASN A 191 39.01 2.00 11.14
CA ASN A 191 38.04 2.25 12.19
C ASN A 191 36.66 1.66 11.82
N SER A 192 35.87 1.33 12.83
CA SER A 192 34.49 0.88 12.68
C SER A 192 33.53 2.04 12.90
N VAL A 193 32.47 2.07 12.11
CA VAL A 193 31.33 2.98 12.27
C VAL A 193 30.20 2.16 12.87
N ARG A 194 29.51 2.74 13.87
CA ARG A 194 28.25 2.21 14.42
C ARG A 194 27.24 3.34 14.52
N ILE A 195 26.08 3.14 13.91
CA ILE A 195 24.87 3.93 14.05
C ILE A 195 23.93 3.08 14.90
N ASP A 196 23.38 3.67 15.96
CA ASP A 196 22.54 2.98 16.94
C ASP A 196 21.74 4.04 17.67
N ASP A 197 20.52 4.27 17.18
CA ASP A 197 19.61 5.29 17.72
C ASP A 197 18.16 5.06 17.25
N THR A 198 17.21 5.58 18.02
CA THR A 198 15.78 5.55 17.70
C THR A 198 15.23 6.96 17.51
N VAL A 199 14.70 7.26 16.33
CA VAL A 199 14.21 8.60 15.98
C VAL A 199 12.75 8.59 15.54
N GLY A 200 11.96 9.45 16.17
CA GLY A 200 10.58 9.74 15.79
C GLY A 200 10.49 10.82 14.71
N GLN A 201 9.67 10.58 13.70
CA GLN A 201 9.53 11.49 12.55
C GLN A 201 8.12 11.45 11.96
N PHE A 202 7.72 12.57 11.35
CA PHE A 202 6.49 12.63 10.58
C PHE A 202 6.56 11.68 9.39
N ALA A 203 5.45 11.00 9.12
CA ALA A 203 5.32 10.03 8.05
C ALA A 203 4.03 10.26 7.26
N TYR A 204 4.05 9.90 5.99
CA TYR A 204 2.88 9.91 5.12
C TYR A 204 2.85 8.63 4.29
N GLN A 205 1.65 8.21 3.89
CA GLN A 205 1.50 7.01 3.07
C GLN A 205 0.43 7.17 2.00
N GLY A 206 0.66 6.52 0.86
CA GLY A 206 -0.29 6.36 -0.24
C GLY A 206 -0.57 4.88 -0.44
N MET A 207 -1.84 4.53 -0.60
CA MET A 207 -2.31 3.15 -0.64
C MET A 207 -3.20 2.95 -1.86
N ALA A 208 -3.06 1.82 -2.53
CA ALA A 208 -3.95 1.39 -3.59
C ALA A 208 -4.10 -0.11 -3.51
N GLY A 209 -5.32 -0.61 -3.64
CA GLY A 209 -5.54 -2.03 -3.48
C GLY A 209 -6.86 -2.51 -4.05
N LEU A 210 -7.06 -3.81 -3.92
CA LEU A 210 -8.25 -4.54 -4.32
C LEU A 210 -8.79 -5.28 -3.11
N ALA A 211 -10.09 -5.20 -2.87
CA ALA A 211 -10.80 -6.01 -1.90
C ALA A 211 -11.69 -7.03 -2.62
N PHE A 212 -11.66 -8.26 -2.14
CA PHE A 212 -12.41 -9.41 -2.63
C PHE A 212 -13.35 -9.89 -1.51
N PRO A 213 -14.63 -9.47 -1.53
CA PRO A 213 -15.59 -9.91 -0.53
C PRO A 213 -15.81 -11.42 -0.58
N ILE A 214 -15.87 -12.04 0.59
CA ILE A 214 -16.15 -13.48 0.73
C ILE A 214 -17.66 -13.63 0.93
N SER A 215 -18.37 -14.09 -0.11
CA SER A 215 -19.83 -14.24 -0.06
C SER A 215 -20.33 -15.19 1.05
N ALA A 216 -19.50 -16.15 1.47
CA ALA A 216 -19.83 -17.09 2.54
C ALA A 216 -19.83 -16.47 3.94
N VAL A 217 -19.15 -15.33 4.14
CA VAL A 217 -19.02 -14.66 5.44
C VAL A 217 -19.36 -13.18 5.25
N PRO A 218 -20.58 -12.74 5.59
CA PRO A 218 -20.98 -11.34 5.45
C PRO A 218 -19.99 -10.39 6.12
N GLY A 219 -19.57 -9.36 5.39
CA GLY A 219 -18.63 -8.34 5.85
C GLY A 219 -17.15 -8.73 5.78
N LEU A 220 -16.80 -9.99 5.51
CA LEU A 220 -15.40 -10.40 5.34
C LEU A 220 -14.92 -10.13 3.91
N SER A 221 -13.71 -9.59 3.78
CA SER A 221 -13.03 -9.40 2.50
C SER A 221 -11.56 -9.75 2.63
N VAL A 222 -10.99 -10.35 1.58
CA VAL A 222 -9.54 -10.44 1.42
C VAL A 222 -9.06 -9.18 0.72
N THR A 223 -7.95 -8.62 1.15
CA THR A 223 -7.37 -7.43 0.54
C THR A 223 -6.01 -7.75 -0.06
N ALA A 224 -5.74 -7.17 -1.23
CA ALA A 224 -4.42 -7.07 -1.80
C ALA A 224 -4.09 -5.57 -1.91
N GLU A 225 -3.04 -5.12 -1.24
CA GLU A 225 -2.71 -3.71 -1.13
C GLU A 225 -1.26 -3.47 -1.54
N TYR A 226 -1.06 -2.43 -2.34
CA TYR A 226 0.22 -1.79 -2.52
C TYR A 226 0.26 -0.50 -1.71
N ARG A 227 1.37 -0.30 -1.00
CA ARG A 227 1.55 0.82 -0.11
C ARG A 227 2.90 1.47 -0.32
N TYR A 228 2.88 2.78 -0.39
CA TYR A 228 4.06 3.61 -0.32
C TYR A 228 4.07 4.37 1.00
N THR A 229 5.17 4.31 1.75
CA THR A 229 5.32 5.03 3.02
C THR A 229 6.60 5.88 2.98
N GLY A 230 6.43 7.18 3.16
CA GLY A 230 7.51 8.15 3.23
C GLY A 230 7.75 8.68 4.65
N THR A 231 9.00 8.93 5.02
CA THR A 231 9.33 9.77 6.19
C THR A 231 10.14 10.98 5.81
N LEU A 232 10.09 12.00 6.67
CA LEU A 232 11.02 13.12 6.58
C LEU A 232 12.45 12.70 6.93
N GLN A 233 13.38 13.59 6.65
CA GLN A 233 14.79 13.42 6.99
C GLN A 233 14.97 13.38 8.52
N SER A 234 15.86 12.51 9.00
CA SER A 234 16.11 12.31 10.42
C SER A 234 17.59 12.23 10.73
N LYS A 235 17.95 12.42 12.00
CA LYS A 235 19.33 12.39 12.49
C LYS A 235 19.46 11.32 13.54
N PHE A 236 20.35 10.36 13.30
CA PHE A 236 20.63 9.24 14.19
C PHE A 236 22.01 9.41 14.80
N ASP A 237 22.14 9.23 16.09
CA ASP A 237 23.43 9.24 16.75
C ASP A 237 24.29 8.03 16.34
N GLY A 238 25.60 8.23 16.36
CA GLY A 238 26.55 7.18 16.02
C GLY A 238 27.98 7.52 16.37
N THR A 239 28.81 6.49 16.39
CA THR A 239 30.19 6.56 16.86
C THR A 239 31.16 5.94 15.86
N VAL A 240 32.40 6.40 15.95
CA VAL A 240 33.53 5.79 15.25
C VAL A 240 34.51 5.26 16.28
N THR A 241 34.88 3.99 16.16
CA THR A 241 35.80 3.29 17.06
C THR A 241 37.05 2.84 16.31
N ASN A 242 38.20 2.87 16.98
CA ASN A 242 39.43 2.31 16.45
C ASN A 242 39.51 0.78 16.67
N PRO A 243 40.45 0.07 16.04
CA PRO A 243 40.60 -1.38 16.24
C PRO A 243 40.89 -1.83 17.68
N ALA A 244 41.35 -0.92 18.54
CA ALA A 244 41.58 -1.17 19.97
C ALA A 244 40.32 -0.95 20.83
N GLY A 245 39.17 -0.64 20.21
CA GLY A 245 37.89 -0.40 20.89
C GLY A 245 37.71 1.02 21.44
N GLY A 246 38.69 1.91 21.25
CA GLY A 246 38.59 3.30 21.68
C GLY A 246 37.68 4.11 20.77
N VAL A 247 36.72 4.85 21.34
CA VAL A 247 35.88 5.80 20.59
C VAL A 247 36.74 6.98 20.15
N VAL A 248 36.89 7.17 18.84
CA VAL A 248 37.66 8.28 18.24
C VAL A 248 36.79 9.42 17.75
N SER A 249 35.50 9.16 17.52
CA SER A 249 34.54 10.22 17.23
C SER A 249 33.14 9.85 17.70
N ARG A 250 32.37 10.88 18.07
CA ARG A 250 30.93 10.81 18.36
C ARG A 250 30.25 11.95 17.61
N GLY A 251 29.09 11.66 17.03
CA GLY A 251 28.29 12.64 16.33
C GLY A 251 27.01 11.99 15.83
N SER A 252 26.36 12.63 14.87
CA SER A 252 25.15 12.10 14.25
C SER A 252 25.34 11.86 12.77
N TYR A 253 24.43 11.08 12.21
CA TYR A 253 24.30 10.83 10.80
C TYR A 253 22.89 11.26 10.39
N GLU A 254 22.83 12.25 9.52
CA GLU A 254 21.61 12.67 8.87
C GLU A 254 21.30 11.67 7.76
N VAL A 255 20.16 11.00 7.88
CA VAL A 255 19.67 10.01 6.91
C VAL A 255 18.59 10.69 6.09
N ASP A 256 18.70 10.59 4.77
CA ASP A 256 17.69 11.12 3.84
C ASP A 256 16.31 10.51 4.08
N GLN A 257 15.29 11.12 3.47
CA GLN A 257 13.90 10.68 3.56
C GLN A 257 13.78 9.18 3.30
N ALA A 258 13.04 8.47 4.15
CA ALA A 258 12.73 7.08 3.91
C ALA A 258 11.68 6.97 2.81
N HIS A 259 11.89 6.04 1.89
CA HIS A 259 10.91 5.64 0.90
C HIS A 259 10.77 4.12 0.99
N ASN A 260 9.62 3.68 1.48
CA ASN A 260 9.27 2.28 1.60
C ASN A 260 8.18 1.93 0.59
N HIS A 261 8.35 0.81 -0.09
CA HIS A 261 7.40 0.22 -1.00
C HIS A 261 7.00 -1.15 -0.47
N SER A 262 5.71 -1.37 -0.29
CA SER A 262 5.22 -2.58 0.35
C SER A 262 4.08 -3.19 -0.43
N ALA A 263 4.05 -4.51 -0.47
CA ALA A 263 2.97 -5.29 -1.06
C ALA A 263 2.41 -6.22 0.01
N MET A 264 1.11 -6.12 0.26
CA MET A 264 0.44 -6.76 1.38
C MET A 264 -0.75 -7.60 0.94
N LEU A 265 -0.95 -8.69 1.65
CA LEU A 265 -2.21 -9.41 1.68
C LEU A 265 -2.82 -9.27 3.07
N GLY A 266 -4.14 -9.10 3.10
CA GLY A 266 -4.84 -8.86 4.34
C GLY A 266 -6.26 -9.37 4.35
N VAL A 267 -6.90 -9.18 5.49
CA VAL A 267 -8.30 -9.45 5.74
C VAL A 267 -8.94 -8.22 6.34
N ARG A 268 -10.16 -7.92 5.91
CA ARG A 268 -11.00 -6.86 6.45
C ARG A 268 -12.34 -7.46 6.86
N TYR A 269 -12.74 -7.25 8.10
CA TYR A 269 -14.03 -7.69 8.61
C TYR A 269 -14.86 -6.47 9.01
N ALA A 270 -15.90 -6.19 8.22
CA ALA A 270 -16.88 -5.16 8.50
C ALA A 270 -18.02 -5.73 9.36
N PHE A 271 -18.29 -5.08 10.48
CA PHE A 271 -19.33 -5.51 11.41
C PHE A 271 -20.72 -5.11 10.89
N ASN A 272 -21.73 -5.91 11.25
CA ASN A 272 -23.15 -5.62 10.99
C ASN A 272 -23.50 -5.34 9.52
N GLN A 273 -22.78 -5.96 8.57
CA GLN A 273 -23.12 -5.82 7.15
C GLN A 273 -24.36 -6.64 6.81
N PRO A 274 -25.26 -6.13 5.94
CA PRO A 274 -26.41 -6.90 5.46
C PRO A 274 -25.95 -8.23 4.85
N ALA A 275 -26.68 -9.30 5.13
CA ALA A 275 -26.42 -10.58 4.47
C ALA A 275 -26.67 -10.43 2.96
N PRO A 276 -25.84 -11.04 2.10
CA PRO A 276 -26.09 -11.05 0.67
C PRO A 276 -27.52 -11.55 0.39
N PRO A 277 -28.29 -10.90 -0.52
CA PRO A 277 -29.63 -11.35 -0.84
C PRO A 277 -29.57 -12.78 -1.38
N VAL A 278 -30.32 -13.69 -0.73
CA VAL A 278 -30.44 -15.08 -1.18
C VAL A 278 -31.08 -15.06 -2.57
N PRO A 279 -30.54 -15.79 -3.56
CA PRO A 279 -31.17 -15.88 -4.88
C PRO A 279 -32.62 -16.34 -4.71
N ALA A 280 -33.57 -15.55 -5.22
CA ALA A 280 -34.97 -15.95 -5.20
C ALA A 280 -35.12 -17.31 -5.91
N PRO A 281 -35.85 -18.28 -5.35
CA PRO A 281 -36.08 -19.55 -6.01
C PRO A 281 -36.69 -19.30 -7.38
N VAL A 282 -36.03 -19.82 -8.42
CA VAL A 282 -36.50 -19.70 -9.80
C VAL A 282 -37.87 -20.36 -9.86
N ALA A 283 -38.93 -19.60 -10.14
CA ALA A 283 -40.24 -20.19 -10.33
C ALA A 283 -40.14 -21.23 -11.45
N PRO A 284 -40.67 -22.46 -11.27
CA PRO A 284 -40.61 -23.48 -12.29
C PRO A 284 -41.21 -22.92 -13.59
N ALA A 285 -40.46 -23.03 -14.69
CA ALA A 285 -40.89 -22.54 -15.99
C ALA A 285 -42.30 -23.09 -16.31
N PRO A 286 -43.23 -22.27 -16.84
CA PRO A 286 -44.53 -22.76 -17.26
C PRO A 286 -44.35 -23.95 -18.20
N ALA A 287 -45.00 -25.07 -17.88
CA ALA A 287 -44.96 -26.26 -18.72
C ALA A 287 -45.29 -25.86 -20.16
N ALA A 288 -44.44 -26.26 -21.12
CA ALA A 288 -44.65 -25.96 -22.53
C ALA A 288 -46.04 -26.43 -22.94
N ALA A 289 -46.86 -25.51 -23.47
CA ALA A 289 -48.18 -25.83 -23.97
C ALA A 289 -48.06 -26.94 -25.04
N PRO A 290 -48.95 -27.96 -25.02
CA PRO A 290 -48.93 -29.02 -26.04
C PRO A 290 -48.96 -28.41 -27.44
N ALA A 291 -48.02 -28.82 -28.30
CA ALA A 291 -47.95 -28.34 -29.67
C ALA A 291 -49.28 -28.66 -30.39
N PRO A 292 -49.83 -27.71 -31.18
CA PRO A 292 -51.08 -27.95 -31.90
C PRO A 292 -50.90 -29.11 -32.89
N ALA A 293 -51.74 -30.13 -32.75
CA ALA A 293 -51.78 -31.25 -33.69
C ALA A 293 -52.18 -30.75 -35.08
N ARG A 294 -51.30 -30.91 -36.06
CA ARG A 294 -51.58 -30.56 -37.46
C ARG A 294 -52.29 -31.75 -38.13
N THR A 295 -53.58 -31.58 -38.41
CA THR A 295 -54.34 -32.55 -39.22
C THR A 295 -54.16 -32.20 -40.70
N TYR A 296 -53.63 -33.13 -41.49
CA TYR A 296 -53.51 -32.98 -42.94
C TYR A 296 -54.64 -33.74 -43.63
N LEU A 297 -55.49 -33.04 -44.37
CA LEU A 297 -56.44 -33.65 -45.31
C LEU A 297 -55.75 -33.80 -46.66
N VAL A 298 -55.52 -35.04 -47.08
CA VAL A 298 -54.96 -35.37 -48.40
C VAL A 298 -56.10 -35.75 -49.32
N PHE A 299 -56.27 -35.00 -50.41
CA PHE A 299 -57.16 -35.38 -51.50
C PHE A 299 -56.35 -36.13 -52.56
N PHE A 300 -56.79 -37.33 -52.90
CA PHE A 300 -56.27 -38.07 -54.06
C PHE A 300 -57.15 -37.70 -55.25
N ASP A 301 -56.55 -37.07 -56.27
CA ASP A 301 -57.14 -37.02 -57.60
C ASP A 301 -56.77 -38.31 -58.31
N PHE A 302 -57.77 -39.10 -58.72
CA PHE A 302 -57.54 -40.30 -59.49
C PHE A 302 -57.39 -39.92 -60.96
N ASP A 303 -56.23 -40.25 -61.55
CA ASP A 303 -55.96 -40.08 -62.98
C ASP A 303 -57.04 -40.75 -63.82
N ARG A 304 -57.59 -40.00 -64.77
CA ARG A 304 -58.64 -40.43 -65.69
C ARG A 304 -57.96 -40.91 -66.98
N ALA A 305 -58.12 -42.20 -67.28
CA ALA A 305 -57.77 -42.79 -68.59
C ALA A 305 -58.62 -42.21 -69.72
#